data_AF-A0A921EIV2-F1
#
_entry.id   AF-A0A921EIV2-F1
#
_cell.length_a   1.000
_cell.length_b   1.000
_cell.length_c   1.000
_cell.angle_alpha   90.00
_cell.angle_beta   90.00
_cell.angle_gamma   90.00
#
_symmetry.space_group_name_H-M   'P 1'
#
loop_
_entity.id
_entity.type
_entity.pdbx_description
1 polymer ?
#
loop_
_entity_poly.entity_id
_entity_poly.type
_entity_poly.pdbx_seq_one_letter_code
_entity_poly.pdbx_strand_id
1 'polypeptide(L)'
;MKKGSLRMNQSDFVRLISLYRDAHVSFSYDRVKNTLQLITISFEDECDENYCEIIADWHTRSTTILRSSALEPDELLQVSYVMKLLVDFLYKGVVDDGSKEME
;
A
#
# COMPACT_ATOMS: atom_id res chain seq x y z
N MET A 1 7.59 14.55 26.80
CA MET A 1 8.19 14.12 25.52
C MET A 1 7.13 14.24 24.43
N LYS A 2 7.32 15.12 23.45
CA LYS A 2 6.44 15.12 22.26
C LYS A 2 6.70 13.80 21.53
N LYS A 3 5.74 12.88 21.52
CA LYS A 3 5.77 11.71 20.62
C LYS A 3 5.81 12.26 19.20
N GLY A 4 6.99 12.38 18.62
CA GLY A 4 7.12 12.60 17.19
C GLY A 4 6.47 11.41 16.52
N SER A 5 5.29 11.60 15.94
CA SER A 5 4.68 10.57 15.09
C SER A 5 5.64 10.36 13.94
N LEU A 6 6.40 9.26 13.98
CA LEU A 6 7.26 8.87 12.88
C LEU A 6 6.35 8.72 11.66
N ARG A 7 6.44 9.64 10.70
CA ARG A 7 5.69 9.55 9.46
C ARG A 7 6.43 8.57 8.55
N MET A 8 5.73 7.55 8.10
CA MET A 8 6.26 6.56 7.18
C MET A 8 6.35 7.18 5.78
N ASN A 9 7.53 7.17 5.16
CA ASN A 9 7.67 7.55 3.75
C ASN A 9 7.39 6.35 2.83
N GLN A 10 7.34 6.56 1.52
CA GLN A 10 7.10 5.47 0.55
C GLN A 10 8.13 4.33 0.65
N SER A 11 9.41 4.65 0.81
CA SER A 11 10.47 3.63 0.88
C SER A 11 10.31 2.76 2.14
N ASP A 12 10.01 3.38 3.28
CA ASP A 12 9.72 2.66 4.54
C ASP A 12 8.49 1.78 4.40
N PHE A 13 7.43 2.29 3.74
CA PHE A 13 6.21 1.52 3.49
C PHE A 13 6.49 0.28 2.64
N VAL A 14 7.15 0.44 1.48
CA VAL A 14 7.52 -0.68 0.59
C VAL A 14 8.37 -1.71 1.34
N ARG A 15 9.37 -1.25 2.10
CA ARG A 15 10.23 -2.12 2.90
C ARG A 15 9.48 -2.90 3.97
N LEU A 16 8.45 -2.32 4.59
CA LEU A 16 7.63 -3.01 5.57
C LEU A 16 6.69 -4.03 4.91
N ILE A 17 6.12 -3.70 3.74
CA ILE A 17 5.28 -4.65 3.00
C ILE A 17 6.10 -5.84 2.47
N SER A 18 7.34 -5.63 2.02
CA SER A 18 8.19 -6.71 1.51
C SER A 18 8.63 -7.73 2.59
N LEU A 19 8.31 -7.50 3.87
CA LEU A 19 8.51 -8.50 4.93
C LEU A 19 7.42 -9.58 4.93
N TYR A 20 6.29 -9.31 4.27
CA TYR A 20 5.20 -10.27 4.09
C TYR A 20 5.44 -11.07 2.82
N ARG A 21 5.19 -12.37 2.92
CA ARG A 21 5.50 -13.33 1.86
C ARG A 21 4.78 -12.94 0.57
N ASP A 22 5.51 -12.91 -0.53
CA ASP A 22 4.99 -12.73 -1.89
C ASP A 22 4.23 -11.41 -2.12
N ALA A 23 4.41 -10.43 -1.22
CA ALA A 23 3.74 -9.14 -1.27
C ALA A 23 4.56 -8.10 -2.05
N HIS A 24 3.97 -7.53 -3.11
CA HIS A 24 4.58 -6.54 -3.98
C HIS A 24 3.77 -5.24 -3.98
N VAL A 25 4.44 -4.09 -3.89
CA VAL A 25 3.79 -2.77 -3.92
C VAL A 25 4.06 -2.08 -5.24
N SER A 26 3.00 -1.55 -5.85
CA SER A 26 3.07 -0.68 -7.03
C SER A 26 2.36 0.64 -6.76
N PHE A 27 2.88 1.72 -7.34
CA PHE A 27 2.33 3.07 -7.22
C PHE A 27 1.94 3.59 -8.61
N SER A 28 0.69 4.01 -8.76
CA SER A 28 0.19 4.65 -9.98
C SER A 28 0.05 6.15 -9.77
N TYR A 29 0.64 6.94 -10.67
CA TYR A 29 0.64 8.39 -10.61
C TYR A 29 -0.14 9.00 -11.77
N ASP A 30 -0.82 10.11 -11.52
CA ASP A 30 -1.30 11.01 -12.55
C ASP A 30 -0.10 11.61 -13.28
N ARG A 31 0.10 11.26 -14.55
CA ARG A 31 1.27 11.71 -15.32
C ARG A 31 1.30 13.22 -15.58
N VAL A 32 0.16 13.91 -15.52
CA VAL A 32 0.06 15.35 -15.80
C VAL A 32 0.37 16.14 -14.53
N LYS A 33 -0.15 15.68 -13.38
CA LYS A 33 0.00 16.38 -12.10
C LYS A 33 1.17 15.86 -11.26
N ASN A 34 1.78 14.75 -11.66
CA ASN A 34 2.77 13.99 -10.88
C ASN A 34 2.28 13.62 -9.47
N THR A 35 0.97 13.45 -9.30
CA THR A 35 0.34 13.13 -8.01
C THR A 35 0.02 11.64 -7.92
N LEU A 36 0.34 11.03 -6.78
CA LEU A 36 -0.02 9.64 -6.52
C LEU A 36 -1.55 9.46 -6.56
N GLN A 37 -2.03 8.52 -7.37
CA GLN A 37 -3.45 8.17 -7.49
C GLN A 37 -3.77 6.87 -6.77
N LEU A 38 -3.06 5.78 -7.11
CA LEU A 38 -3.36 4.45 -6.59
C LEU A 38 -2.12 3.80 -5.98
N ILE A 39 -2.36 3.01 -4.93
CA ILE A 39 -1.40 2.06 -4.37
C ILE A 39 -2.00 0.67 -4.59
N THR A 40 -1.26 -0.21 -5.26
CA THR A 40 -1.64 -1.61 -5.43
C THR A 40 -0.69 -2.49 -4.63
N ILE A 41 -1.22 -3.43 -3.85
CA ILE A 41 -0.45 -4.47 -3.19
C ILE A 41 -0.93 -5.80 -3.72
N SER A 42 -0.05 -6.53 -4.41
CA SER A 42 -0.36 -7.82 -5.02
C SER A 42 0.37 -8.92 -4.25
N PHE A 43 -0.34 -10.03 -3.98
CA PHE A 43 0.22 -11.25 -3.41
C PHE A 43 0.31 -12.28 -4.53
N GLU A 44 1.47 -12.37 -5.18
CA GLU A 44 1.68 -13.24 -6.34
C GLU A 44 2.46 -14.49 -5.90
N ASP A 45 1.80 -15.66 -5.86
CA ASP A 45 2.53 -16.93 -5.86
C ASP A 45 2.83 -17.27 -7.32
N GLU A 46 4.11 -17.50 -7.66
CA GLU A 46 4.60 -17.70 -9.05
C GLU A 46 3.93 -18.89 -9.79
N CYS A 47 3.09 -19.67 -9.09
CA CYS A 47 2.46 -20.88 -9.59
C CYS A 47 0.91 -20.87 -9.64
N ASP A 48 0.20 -19.81 -9.25
CA ASP A 48 -1.27 -19.86 -9.10
C ASP A 48 -2.04 -18.67 -9.73
N GLU A 49 -3.20 -18.96 -10.33
CA GLU A 49 -4.11 -17.94 -10.91
C GLU A 49 -4.91 -17.19 -9.81
N ASN A 50 -4.82 -17.66 -8.57
CA ASN A 50 -5.49 -17.14 -7.38
C ASN A 50 -4.64 -16.11 -6.62
N TYR A 51 -4.24 -15.03 -7.29
CA TYR A 51 -3.57 -13.92 -6.62
C TYR A 51 -4.58 -13.00 -5.89
N CYS A 52 -4.23 -12.51 -4.71
CA CYS A 52 -5.00 -11.49 -3.98
C CYS A 52 -4.43 -10.10 -4.28
N GLU A 53 -5.29 -9.10 -4.46
CA GLU A 53 -4.86 -7.70 -4.59
C GLU A 53 -5.60 -6.78 -3.64
N ILE A 54 -4.87 -5.82 -3.10
CA ILE A 54 -5.41 -4.68 -2.39
C ILE A 54 -5.13 -3.44 -3.22
N ILE A 55 -6.18 -2.74 -3.63
CA ILE A 55 -6.09 -1.47 -4.36
C ILE A 55 -6.59 -0.36 -3.44
N ALA A 56 -5.76 0.65 -3.22
CA ALA A 56 -6.11 1.82 -2.45
C ALA A 56 -6.02 3.10 -3.28
N ASP A 57 -7.05 3.92 -3.17
CA ASP A 57 -7.08 5.25 -3.74
C ASP A 57 -6.50 6.27 -2.74
N TRP A 58 -5.45 6.96 -3.18
CA TRP A 58 -4.68 7.87 -2.34
C TRP A 58 -5.51 9.09 -1.90
N HIS A 59 -6.42 9.60 -2.73
CA HIS A 59 -7.14 10.84 -2.44
C HIS A 59 -8.39 10.59 -1.58
N THR A 60 -9.17 9.56 -1.94
CA THR A 60 -10.41 9.18 -1.25
C THR A 60 -10.14 8.31 -0.01
N ARG A 61 -8.93 7.75 0.11
CA ARG A 61 -8.53 6.82 1.16
C ARG A 61 -9.38 5.53 1.17
N SER A 62 -10.01 5.21 0.04
CA SER A 62 -10.80 4.00 -0.11
C SER A 62 -9.91 2.81 -0.46
N THR A 63 -10.31 1.62 -0.02
CA THR A 63 -9.58 0.37 -0.24
C THR A 63 -10.52 -0.69 -0.79
N THR A 64 -10.09 -1.39 -1.84
CA THR A 64 -10.79 -2.55 -2.40
C THR A 64 -9.87 -3.76 -2.32
N ILE A 65 -10.42 -4.91 -1.92
CA ILE A 65 -9.70 -6.18 -1.92
C ILE A 65 -10.34 -7.07 -2.98
N LEU A 66 -9.52 -7.60 -3.88
CA LEU A 66 -9.92 -8.50 -4.95
C LEU A 66 -9.45 -9.92 -4.64
N ARG A 67 -10.28 -10.90 -5.00
CA ARG A 67 -9.94 -12.35 -5.00
C ARG A 67 -9.52 -12.91 -3.62
N SER A 68 -9.95 -12.30 -2.52
CA SER A 68 -9.64 -12.75 -1.16
C SER A 68 -10.41 -13.99 -0.70
N SER A 69 -11.38 -14.49 -1.48
CA SER A 69 -12.25 -15.61 -1.08
C SER A 69 -11.56 -16.97 -1.12
N ALA A 70 -10.42 -17.08 -1.81
CA ALA A 70 -9.64 -18.30 -1.92
C ALA A 70 -8.50 -18.39 -0.91
N LEU A 71 -8.33 -17.37 -0.05
CA LEU A 71 -7.22 -17.31 0.90
C LEU A 71 -7.44 -18.22 2.11
N GLU A 72 -6.39 -18.94 2.48
CA GLU A 72 -6.32 -19.71 3.72
C GLU A 72 -6.27 -18.76 4.94
N PRO A 73 -6.61 -19.23 6.16
CA PRO A 73 -6.69 -18.38 7.35
C PRO A 73 -5.41 -17.62 7.71
N ASP A 74 -4.24 -18.20 7.47
CA ASP A 74 -2.94 -17.58 7.70
C ASP A 74 -2.62 -16.49 6.67
N GLU A 75 -3.01 -16.70 5.42
CA GLU A 75 -2.92 -15.69 4.35
C GLU A 75 -3.85 -14.51 4.62
N LEU A 76 -5.08 -14.78 5.09
CA LEU A 76 -6.01 -13.74 5.54
C LEU A 76 -5.43 -12.92 6.70
N LEU A 77 -4.73 -13.58 7.64
CA LEU A 77 -4.07 -12.90 8.74
C LEU A 77 -2.94 -11.98 8.23
N GLN A 78 -2.11 -12.47 7.30
CA GLN A 78 -1.10 -11.66 6.63
C GLN A 78 -1.71 -10.45 5.91
N VAL A 79 -2.76 -10.64 5.11
CA VAL A 79 -3.51 -9.57 4.43
C VAL A 79 -4.03 -8.54 5.44
N SER A 80 -4.50 -8.97 6.61
CA SER A 80 -4.98 -8.05 7.65
C SER A 80 -3.87 -7.14 8.21
N TYR A 81 -2.65 -7.65 8.36
CA TYR A 81 -1.50 -6.86 8.79
C TYR A 81 -1.03 -5.88 7.72
N VAL A 82 -1.01 -6.32 6.46
CA VAL A 82 -0.72 -5.46 5.31
C VAL A 82 -1.75 -4.34 5.19
N MET A 83 -3.04 -4.66 5.32
CA MET A 83 -4.13 -3.67 5.33
C MET A 83 -3.94 -2.62 6.42
N LYS A 84 -3.52 -3.04 7.63
CA LYS A 84 -3.23 -2.10 8.72
C LYS A 84 -2.10 -1.14 8.34
N LEU A 85 -0.99 -1.64 7.79
CA LEU A 85 0.13 -0.82 7.35
C LEU A 85 -0.27 0.14 6.23
N LEU A 86 -1.08 -0.34 5.27
CA LEU A 86 -1.62 0.48 4.18
C LEU A 86 -2.51 1.61 4.71
N VAL A 87 -3.42 1.33 5.65
CA VAL A 87 -4.25 2.35 6.29
C VAL A 87 -3.38 3.35 7.05
N ASP A 88 -2.40 2.90 7.83
CA ASP A 88 -1.48 3.82 8.51
C ASP A 88 -0.71 4.71 7.52
N PHE A 89 -0.26 4.16 6.39
CA PHE A 89 0.40 4.92 5.34
C PHE A 89 -0.54 5.90 4.62
N LEU A 90 -1.79 5.49 4.33
CA LEU A 90 -2.80 6.37 3.75
C LEU A 90 -3.07 7.59 4.66
N TYR A 91 -3.21 7.41 5.96
CA TYR A 91 -3.58 8.53 6.85
C TYR A 91 -2.40 9.34 7.38
N LYS A 92 -1.20 8.75 7.49
CA LYS A 92 -0.05 9.37 8.17
C LYS A 92 1.21 9.38 7.32
N GLY A 93 1.18 8.74 6.15
CA GLY A 93 2.32 8.62 5.26
C GLY A 93 2.67 9.92 4.56
N VAL A 94 3.90 9.95 4.05
CA VAL A 94 4.43 11.05 3.24
C VAL A 94 4.82 10.50 1.88
N VAL A 95 4.36 11.17 0.84
CA VAL A 95 4.65 10.88 -0.56
C VAL A 95 5.34 12.11 -1.14
N ASP A 96 6.33 11.89 -1.99
CA ASP A 96 6.91 12.97 -2.79
C ASP A 96 5.99 13.14 -4.01
N ASP A 97 5.02 14.06 -3.92
CA ASP A 97 4.01 14.28 -4.97
C ASP A 97 4.36 15.45 -5.90
N GLY A 98 5.64 15.85 -5.94
CA GLY A 98 6.14 16.94 -6.80
C GLY A 98 5.49 18.30 -6.55
N SER A 99 4.58 18.41 -5.56
CA SER A 99 3.80 19.62 -5.27
C SER A 99 4.58 20.70 -4.53
N LYS A 100 5.87 20.45 -4.24
CA LYS A 100 6.76 21.34 -3.49
C LYS A 100 7.95 21.85 -4.30
N GLU A 101 7.67 22.48 -5.44
CA GLU A 101 8.62 23.41 -6.07
C GLU A 101 7.88 24.63 -6.63
N MET A 102 7.21 25.39 -5.75
CA MET A 102 6.83 26.78 -6.02
C MET A 102 6.84 27.57 -4.69
N GLU A 103 8.03 27.99 -4.26
CA GLU A 103 8.23 29.17 -3.41
C GLU A 103 9.18 30.14 -4.12
#